data_AF-A0AAN7YUL8-F1
#
_entry.id   AF-A0AAN7YUL8-F1
#
_cell.length_a   1.000
_cell.length_b   1.000
_cell.length_c   1.000
_cell.angle_alpha   90.00
_cell.angle_beta   90.00
_cell.angle_gamma   90.00
#
_symmetry.space_group_name_H-M   'P 1'
#
loop_
_entity.id
_entity.type
_entity.pdbx_description
1 polymer ?
#
loop_
_entity_poly.entity_id
_entity_poly.type
_entity_poly.pdbx_seq_one_letter_code
_entity_poly.pdbx_strand_id
1 'polypeptide(L)'
;MSLGFRDVIMYLEPREQQLVNTVKTFFSEEPGFVFEKVAGAGAFAVTLCFSNRFAGPNDYRKIAVKAQPSGNEGLEEEKRFLRTTAGRWLHENTIITEYVENGTLMDLQNRLGDPRALPNRLLWSIFLCLVNACVGMAYPPGNAFYQPRGPGEQLPEILPPGNRPPLNVEHADLHQGNIMIGNFDAYEHRLFPVLKIIDFGMAVPSDNAIEENIRAIGQVMCDLMWYGRDISTLVDDKLAGGNLDPTLDFDLLFVAAECIKDNPAERPTLSQLLSAVRPNIQKTYPDIPEETDAYIHQLLQEHLFNAS
;
A
#
# COMPACT_ATOMS: atom_id res chain seq x y z
N MET A 1 -15.13 -29.20 -1.53
CA MET A 1 -15.59 -28.79 -2.88
C MET A 1 -14.94 -27.45 -3.18
N SER A 2 -13.88 -27.48 -4.00
CA SER A 2 -13.06 -26.31 -4.36
C SER A 2 -13.79 -25.52 -5.45
N LEU A 3 -14.31 -24.34 -5.12
CA LEU A 3 -14.70 -23.35 -6.11
C LEU A 3 -13.41 -22.70 -6.63
N GLY A 4 -12.95 -23.15 -7.79
CA GLY A 4 -11.87 -22.48 -8.50
C GLY A 4 -12.33 -21.09 -8.95
N PHE A 5 -11.56 -20.07 -8.59
CA PHE A 5 -11.71 -18.70 -9.08
C PHE A 5 -11.52 -18.69 -10.62
N ARG A 6 -12.63 -18.81 -11.33
CA ARG A 6 -12.75 -18.37 -12.73
C ARG A 6 -13.53 -17.06 -12.70
N ASP A 7 -12.93 -16.02 -13.27
CA ASP A 7 -13.54 -14.74 -13.67
C ASP A 7 -14.76 -14.34 -12.83
N VAL A 8 -14.52 -13.72 -11.67
CA VAL A 8 -15.58 -12.93 -11.03
C VAL A 8 -15.88 -11.77 -11.96
N ILE A 9 -16.95 -11.90 -12.75
CA ILE A 9 -17.55 -10.76 -13.44
C ILE A 9 -17.92 -9.77 -12.33
N MET A 10 -17.18 -8.68 -12.22
CA MET A 10 -17.57 -7.55 -11.36
C MET A 10 -18.93 -7.06 -11.85
N TYR A 11 -19.97 -7.32 -11.05
CA TYR A 11 -21.28 -6.75 -11.27
C TYR A 11 -21.19 -5.27 -10.90
N LEU A 12 -21.21 -4.41 -11.91
CA LEU A 12 -21.27 -2.97 -11.73
C LEU A 12 -22.72 -2.53 -11.57
N GLU A 13 -22.97 -1.67 -10.60
CA GLU A 13 -24.24 -0.98 -10.48
C GLU A 13 -24.48 -0.05 -11.69
N PRO A 14 -25.74 0.26 -12.06
CA PRO A 14 -26.03 1.07 -13.27
C PRO A 14 -25.30 2.42 -13.31
N ARG A 15 -25.09 3.05 -12.14
CA ARG A 15 -24.35 4.31 -12.02
C ARG A 15 -22.86 4.14 -12.32
N GLU A 16 -22.26 3.05 -11.85
CA GLU A 16 -20.87 2.71 -12.12
C GLU A 16 -20.67 2.41 -13.59
N GLN A 17 -21.58 1.63 -14.18
CA GLN A 17 -21.55 1.31 -15.61
C GLN A 17 -21.62 2.58 -16.49
N GLN A 18 -22.44 3.56 -16.10
CA GLN A 18 -22.50 4.85 -16.78
C GLN A 18 -21.16 5.60 -16.68
N LEU A 19 -20.55 5.60 -15.50
CA LEU A 19 -19.25 6.25 -15.27
C LEU A 19 -18.14 5.60 -16.10
N VAL A 20 -18.10 4.26 -16.13
CA VAL A 20 -17.17 3.50 -16.99
C VAL A 20 -17.35 3.88 -18.46
N ASN A 21 -18.59 3.95 -18.95
CA ASN A 21 -18.87 4.30 -20.34
C ASN A 21 -18.43 5.73 -20.69
N THR A 22 -18.65 6.69 -19.78
CA THR A 22 -18.21 8.08 -19.95
C THR A 22 -16.69 8.15 -20.09
N VAL A 23 -15.94 7.51 -19.19
CA VAL A 23 -14.47 7.54 -19.22
C VAL A 23 -13.94 6.82 -20.46
N LYS A 24 -14.50 5.66 -20.80
CA LYS A 24 -14.12 4.93 -22.03
C LYS A 24 -14.37 5.75 -23.30
N THR A 25 -15.46 6.52 -23.35
CA THR A 25 -15.76 7.40 -24.49
C THR A 25 -14.73 8.50 -24.60
N PHE A 26 -14.39 9.16 -23.49
CA PHE A 26 -13.34 10.18 -23.45
C PHE A 26 -12.00 9.64 -23.99
N PHE A 27 -11.56 8.49 -23.49
CA PHE A 27 -10.30 7.87 -23.96
C PHE A 27 -10.39 7.24 -25.36
N SER A 28 -11.58 7.04 -25.93
CA SER A 28 -11.70 6.53 -27.30
C SER A 28 -11.27 7.56 -28.35
N GLU A 29 -11.25 8.84 -27.98
CA GLU A 29 -10.79 9.95 -28.81
C GLU A 29 -9.27 10.14 -28.69
N GLU A 30 -8.63 9.48 -27.73
CA GLU A 30 -7.18 9.54 -27.47
C GLU A 30 -6.47 8.29 -28.03
N PRO A 31 -5.88 8.35 -29.24
CA PRO A 31 -5.42 7.16 -29.96
C PRO A 31 -4.26 6.40 -29.27
N GLY A 32 -3.63 7.02 -28.28
CA GLY A 32 -2.57 6.39 -27.48
C GLY A 32 -3.08 5.43 -26.42
N PHE A 33 -4.33 5.55 -25.98
CA PHE A 33 -4.82 4.78 -24.84
C PHE A 33 -5.81 3.68 -25.24
N VAL A 34 -5.66 2.51 -24.63
CA VAL A 34 -6.56 1.37 -24.82
C VAL A 34 -7.09 0.92 -23.49
N PHE A 35 -8.41 0.87 -23.37
CA PHE A 35 -9.05 0.28 -22.21
C PHE A 35 -8.72 -1.21 -22.10
N GLU A 36 -8.20 -1.64 -20.94
CA GLU A 36 -7.90 -3.06 -20.68
C GLU A 36 -8.98 -3.71 -19.81
N LYS A 37 -9.24 -3.13 -18.63
CA LYS A 37 -10.16 -3.71 -17.65
C LYS A 37 -10.67 -2.66 -16.65
N VAL A 38 -11.76 -3.00 -15.98
CA VAL A 38 -12.12 -2.36 -14.71
C VAL A 38 -11.19 -2.95 -13.65
N ALA A 39 -10.38 -2.11 -13.03
CA ALA A 39 -9.38 -2.51 -12.04
C ALA A 39 -9.97 -2.55 -10.62
N GLY A 40 -11.02 -1.78 -10.36
CA GLY A 40 -11.76 -1.83 -9.10
C GLY A 40 -13.03 -0.99 -9.16
N ALA A 41 -14.00 -1.33 -8.33
CA ALA A 41 -15.22 -0.57 -8.11
C ALA A 41 -15.46 -0.50 -6.60
N GLY A 42 -15.57 0.72 -6.07
CA GLY A 42 -15.86 0.98 -4.67
C GLY A 42 -17.09 1.88 -4.54
N ALA A 43 -17.59 2.04 -3.32
CA ALA A 43 -18.84 2.77 -3.04
C ALA A 43 -18.89 4.20 -3.62
N PHE A 44 -17.72 4.80 -3.89
CA PHE A 44 -17.59 6.20 -4.28
C PHE A 44 -16.92 6.41 -5.64
N ALA A 45 -16.27 5.39 -6.22
CA ALA A 45 -15.43 5.53 -7.41
C ALA A 45 -15.31 4.23 -8.21
N VAL A 46 -15.05 4.35 -9.51
CA VAL A 46 -14.58 3.24 -10.35
C VAL A 46 -13.16 3.51 -10.80
N THR A 47 -12.29 2.49 -10.76
CA THR A 47 -10.92 2.56 -11.24
C THR A 47 -10.78 1.72 -12.50
N LEU A 48 -10.31 2.34 -13.57
CA LEU A 48 -10.14 1.72 -14.89
C LEU A 48 -8.65 1.63 -15.24
N CYS A 49 -8.24 0.54 -15.88
CA CYS A 49 -6.88 0.37 -16.39
C CYS A 49 -6.85 0.64 -17.88
N PHE A 50 -5.91 1.48 -18.33
CA PHE A 50 -5.63 1.72 -19.74
C PHE A 50 -4.16 1.46 -20.04
N SER A 51 -3.85 0.83 -21.17
CA SER A 51 -2.49 0.81 -21.71
C SER A 51 -2.22 1.99 -22.63
N ASN A 52 -1.01 2.51 -22.57
CA ASN A 52 -0.51 3.56 -23.45
C ASN A 52 0.39 2.95 -24.55
N ARG A 53 -0.12 2.90 -25.78
CA ARG A 53 0.57 2.35 -26.97
C ARG A 53 1.78 3.17 -27.39
N PHE A 54 1.81 4.44 -27.04
CA PHE A 54 2.88 5.36 -27.41
C PHE A 54 3.80 5.68 -26.23
N ALA A 55 3.71 4.92 -25.12
CA ALA A 55 4.56 5.11 -23.97
C ALA A 55 6.04 5.03 -24.38
N GLY A 56 6.74 6.15 -24.27
CA GLY A 56 8.18 6.22 -24.40
C GLY A 56 8.88 5.55 -23.21
N PRO A 57 10.22 5.57 -23.19
CA PRO A 57 11.01 5.02 -22.08
C PRO A 57 10.69 5.65 -20.72
N ASN A 58 10.18 6.89 -20.74
CA ASN A 58 9.82 7.69 -19.57
C ASN A 58 8.31 7.91 -19.48
N ASP A 59 7.49 6.96 -19.92
CA ASP A 59 6.03 7.02 -19.78
C ASP A 59 5.51 5.76 -19.08
N TYR A 60 4.43 5.91 -18.31
CA TYR A 60 3.73 4.75 -17.78
C TYR A 60 3.06 3.98 -18.93
N ARG A 61 3.45 2.72 -19.10
CA ARG A 61 2.84 1.81 -20.08
C ARG A 61 1.38 1.49 -19.75
N LYS A 62 1.01 1.53 -18.47
CA LYS A 62 -0.35 1.39 -17.99
C LYS A 62 -0.67 2.47 -16.98
N ILE A 63 -1.87 3.02 -17.07
CA ILE A 63 -2.39 4.03 -16.16
C ILE A 63 -3.66 3.54 -15.48
N ALA A 64 -3.83 3.92 -14.22
CA ALA A 64 -5.08 3.79 -13.50
C ALA A 64 -5.84 5.11 -13.61
N VAL A 65 -7.11 5.04 -13.99
CA VAL A 65 -8.03 6.18 -14.07
C VAL A 65 -9.13 5.95 -13.04
N LYS A 66 -9.04 6.64 -11.91
CA LYS A 66 -10.09 6.67 -10.89
C LYS A 66 -11.09 7.75 -11.25
N ALA A 67 -12.35 7.37 -11.43
CA ALA A 67 -13.43 8.26 -11.78
C ALA A 67 -14.49 8.25 -10.69
N GLN A 68 -15.07 9.42 -10.39
CA GLN A 68 -16.15 9.56 -9.42
C GLN A 68 -17.38 10.24 -10.04
N PRO A 69 -18.59 9.98 -9.52
CA PRO A 69 -19.76 10.79 -9.85
C PRO A 69 -19.53 12.26 -9.46
N SER A 70 -20.07 13.19 -10.25
CA SER A 70 -20.00 14.63 -9.97
C SER A 70 -20.61 15.00 -8.61
N GLY A 71 -19.91 15.84 -7.84
CA GLY A 71 -20.36 16.35 -6.54
C GLY A 71 -19.85 15.59 -5.31
N ASN A 72 -18.90 14.66 -5.47
CA ASN A 72 -18.26 13.97 -4.36
C ASN A 72 -16.99 14.73 -3.91
N GLU A 73 -16.91 15.10 -2.63
CA GLU A 73 -15.80 15.89 -2.06
C GLU A 73 -14.49 15.09 -1.94
N GLY A 74 -14.58 13.76 -1.83
CA GLY A 74 -13.40 12.89 -1.64
C GLY A 74 -12.39 12.96 -2.78
N LEU A 75 -12.83 13.20 -4.03
CA LEU A 75 -11.90 13.36 -5.16
C LEU A 75 -11.09 14.66 -5.08
N GLU A 76 -11.67 15.75 -4.58
CA GLU A 76 -10.96 17.02 -4.50
C GLU A 76 -9.91 17.00 -3.39
N GLU A 77 -10.18 16.33 -2.26
CA GLU A 77 -9.15 16.09 -1.24
C GLU A 77 -8.06 15.14 -1.78
N GLU A 78 -8.44 14.03 -2.43
CA GLU A 78 -7.45 13.12 -3.03
C GLU A 78 -6.57 13.85 -4.08
N LYS A 79 -7.17 14.69 -4.94
CA LYS A 79 -6.43 15.55 -5.87
C LYS A 79 -5.53 16.55 -5.14
N ARG A 80 -5.98 17.16 -4.05
CA ARG A 80 -5.19 18.12 -3.27
C ARG A 80 -3.92 17.45 -2.73
N PHE A 81 -4.03 16.21 -2.25
CA PHE A 81 -2.90 15.44 -1.75
C PHE A 81 -2.01 14.88 -2.86
N LEU A 82 -2.58 14.45 -4.01
CA LEU A 82 -1.80 13.88 -5.13
C LEU A 82 -1.21 14.94 -6.08
N ARG A 83 -1.74 16.17 -6.11
CA ARG A 83 -1.20 17.28 -6.93
C ARG A 83 0.21 17.73 -6.52
N THR A 84 0.69 17.28 -5.36
CA THR A 84 2.10 17.42 -4.98
C THR A 84 3.01 16.37 -5.62
N THR A 85 2.46 15.31 -6.24
CA THR A 85 3.21 14.11 -6.65
C THR A 85 3.01 13.65 -8.11
N ALA A 86 1.90 13.96 -8.79
CA ALA A 86 1.74 13.56 -10.21
C ALA A 86 0.83 14.52 -11.00
N GLY A 87 1.41 15.25 -11.95
CA GLY A 87 0.68 16.08 -12.90
C GLY A 87 0.19 15.29 -14.12
N ARG A 88 -1.02 15.60 -14.60
CA ARG A 88 -1.26 16.42 -15.81
C ARG A 88 -2.52 16.08 -16.64
N TRP A 89 -3.40 15.18 -16.21
CA TRP A 89 -4.57 14.82 -17.01
C TRP A 89 -5.81 14.64 -16.13
N LEU A 90 -6.49 15.76 -15.83
CA LEU A 90 -7.70 15.80 -15.03
C LEU A 90 -8.88 16.15 -15.95
N HIS A 91 -9.77 15.20 -16.24
CA HIS A 91 -11.17 15.57 -16.47
C HIS A 91 -11.80 15.83 -15.10
N GLU A 92 -12.77 16.75 -15.00
CA GLU A 92 -13.25 17.35 -13.74
C GLU A 92 -13.51 16.35 -12.60
N ASN A 93 -13.90 15.10 -12.89
CA ASN A 93 -14.13 14.05 -11.88
C ASN A 93 -13.24 12.81 -12.05
N THR A 94 -11.98 12.98 -12.47
CA THR A 94 -11.02 11.88 -12.63
C THR A 94 -9.65 12.19 -12.00
N ILE A 95 -8.98 11.14 -11.55
CA ILE A 95 -7.57 11.12 -11.15
C ILE A 95 -6.88 10.06 -12.00
N ILE A 96 -5.71 10.39 -12.54
CA ILE A 96 -4.89 9.48 -13.32
C ILE A 96 -3.56 9.27 -12.60
N THR A 97 -3.25 8.02 -12.31
CA THR A 97 -2.01 7.58 -11.67
C THR A 97 -1.38 6.43 -12.44
N GLU A 98 -0.19 6.01 -12.02
CA GLU A 98 0.38 4.75 -12.50
C GLU A 98 -0.54 3.58 -12.15
N TYR A 99 -0.62 2.59 -13.05
CA TYR A 99 -1.23 1.32 -12.69
C TYR A 99 -0.22 0.48 -11.91
N VAL A 100 -0.51 0.19 -10.64
CA VAL A 100 0.29 -0.73 -9.82
C VAL A 100 -0.20 -2.15 -10.08
N GLU A 101 0.73 -3.02 -10.46
CA GLU A 101 0.43 -4.41 -10.80
C GLU A 101 0.26 -5.25 -9.52
N ASN A 102 -0.01 -6.56 -9.62
CA ASN A 102 -0.07 -7.52 -8.49
C ASN A 102 -1.18 -7.36 -7.41
N GLY A 103 -1.96 -6.28 -7.43
CA GLY A 103 -3.10 -6.09 -6.51
C GLY A 103 -2.71 -5.52 -5.15
N THR A 104 -3.54 -5.75 -4.14
CA THR A 104 -3.40 -5.18 -2.79
C THR A 104 -2.84 -6.18 -1.78
N LEU A 105 -2.39 -5.69 -0.61
CA LEU A 105 -2.05 -6.58 0.51
C LEU A 105 -3.26 -7.40 0.98
N MET A 106 -4.46 -6.85 0.91
CA MET A 106 -5.70 -7.59 1.19
C MET A 106 -5.88 -8.75 0.21
N ASP A 107 -5.61 -8.54 -1.08
CA ASP A 107 -5.68 -9.60 -2.09
C ASP A 107 -4.67 -10.72 -1.79
N LEU A 108 -3.42 -10.36 -1.46
CA LEU A 108 -2.40 -11.33 -1.09
C LEU A 108 -2.83 -12.14 0.15
N GLN A 109 -3.30 -11.46 1.20
CA GLN A 109 -3.78 -12.12 2.42
C GLN A 109 -4.93 -13.09 2.13
N ASN A 110 -5.91 -12.66 1.33
CA ASN A 110 -7.03 -13.51 0.92
C ASN A 110 -6.60 -14.73 0.11
N ARG A 111 -5.58 -14.60 -0.74
CA ARG A 111 -5.02 -15.70 -1.55
C ARG A 111 -4.20 -16.68 -0.73
N LEU A 112 -3.53 -16.23 0.32
CA LEU A 112 -2.77 -17.09 1.23
C LEU A 112 -3.71 -17.96 2.07
N GLY A 113 -4.85 -17.41 2.50
CA GLY A 113 -5.90 -18.15 3.22
C GLY A 113 -5.53 -18.60 4.64
N ASP A 114 -4.24 -18.67 4.98
CA ASP A 114 -3.74 -18.83 6.35
C ASP A 114 -3.18 -17.50 6.87
N PRO A 115 -3.68 -16.95 7.99
CA PRO A 115 -3.17 -15.71 8.59
C PRO A 115 -1.71 -15.77 9.05
N ARG A 116 -1.08 -16.95 9.11
CA ARG A 116 0.32 -17.13 9.53
C ARG A 116 1.26 -17.49 8.38
N ALA A 117 0.79 -17.38 7.14
CA ALA A 117 1.53 -17.85 5.98
C ALA A 117 2.74 -16.98 5.60
N LEU A 118 2.83 -15.74 6.10
CA LEU A 118 3.90 -14.82 5.73
C LEU A 118 5.15 -15.03 6.60
N PRO A 119 6.32 -15.31 6.00
CA PRO A 119 7.58 -15.37 6.73
C PRO A 119 7.93 -14.03 7.39
N ASN A 120 8.57 -14.07 8.56
CA ASN A 120 9.03 -12.91 9.31
C ASN A 120 9.91 -11.99 8.46
N ARG A 121 10.79 -12.52 7.61
CA ARG A 121 11.60 -11.68 6.71
C ARG A 121 10.75 -10.85 5.74
N LEU A 122 9.64 -11.41 5.25
CA LEU A 122 8.67 -10.66 4.44
C LEU A 122 7.94 -9.62 5.27
N LEU A 123 7.49 -9.97 6.48
CA LEU A 123 6.80 -9.05 7.38
C LEU A 123 7.67 -7.86 7.77
N TRP A 124 8.95 -8.06 8.08
CA TRP A 124 9.89 -6.97 8.32
C TRP A 124 10.08 -6.06 7.10
N SER A 125 10.12 -6.65 5.89
CA SER A 125 10.23 -5.89 4.64
C SER A 125 8.98 -5.04 4.40
N ILE A 126 7.79 -5.63 4.58
CA ILE A 126 6.50 -4.93 4.50
C ILE A 126 6.45 -3.79 5.51
N PHE A 127 6.84 -4.04 6.77
CA PHE A 127 6.79 -3.03 7.82
C PHE A 127 7.71 -1.84 7.48
N LEU A 128 8.91 -2.11 6.95
CA LEU A 128 9.81 -1.03 6.53
C LEU A 128 9.19 -0.16 5.42
N CYS A 129 8.56 -0.77 4.41
CA CYS A 129 7.85 -0.02 3.37
C CYS A 129 6.77 0.88 3.97
N LEU A 130 5.99 0.37 4.92
CA LEU A 130 4.91 1.11 5.58
C LEU A 130 5.44 2.28 6.41
N VAL A 131 6.53 2.08 7.16
CA VAL A 131 7.18 3.16 7.93
C VAL A 131 7.74 4.22 6.99
N ASN A 132 8.42 3.82 5.90
CA ASN A 132 8.90 4.75 4.88
C ASN A 132 7.73 5.52 4.24
N ALA A 133 6.59 4.89 3.98
CA ALA A 133 5.43 5.58 3.45
C ALA A 133 4.86 6.64 4.43
N CYS A 134 4.84 6.36 5.75
CA CYS A 134 4.52 7.39 6.76
C CYS A 134 5.54 8.55 6.75
N VAL A 135 6.83 8.27 6.55
CA VAL A 135 7.85 9.31 6.36
C VAL A 135 7.58 10.13 5.10
N GLY A 136 7.20 9.49 4.00
CA GLY A 136 6.83 10.17 2.74
C GLY A 136 5.62 11.09 2.89
N MET A 137 4.60 10.67 3.65
CA MET A 137 3.43 11.51 3.95
C MET A 137 3.78 12.70 4.86
N ALA A 138 4.59 12.47 5.90
CA ALA A 138 5.02 13.53 6.81
C ALA A 138 6.02 14.49 6.15
N TYR A 139 6.86 14.02 5.24
CA TYR A 139 7.95 14.80 4.65
C TYR A 139 8.05 14.61 3.14
N PRO A 140 6.98 14.93 2.36
CA PRO A 140 7.03 14.75 0.93
C PRO A 140 8.16 15.59 0.32
N PRO A 141 8.75 15.16 -0.80
CA PRO A 141 9.79 15.91 -1.48
C PRO A 141 9.30 17.32 -1.78
N GLY A 142 9.92 18.32 -1.15
CA GLY A 142 9.53 19.71 -1.32
C GLY A 142 9.82 20.21 -2.74
N ASN A 143 8.96 21.09 -3.25
CA ASN A 143 9.11 21.73 -4.56
C ASN A 143 10.50 22.36 -4.73
N ALA A 144 11.44 21.70 -5.44
CA ALA A 144 12.36 22.31 -6.42
C ALA A 144 13.59 21.45 -6.79
N PHE A 145 14.09 20.55 -5.94
CA PHE A 145 15.42 19.93 -6.17
C PHE A 145 15.43 18.40 -6.34
N TYR A 146 14.35 17.73 -5.94
CA TYR A 146 14.18 16.28 -6.10
C TYR A 146 12.76 16.03 -6.59
N GLN A 147 12.54 16.21 -7.89
CA GLN A 147 11.38 15.65 -8.57
C GLN A 147 11.85 14.37 -9.28
N PRO A 148 11.01 13.32 -9.36
CA PRO A 148 11.30 12.19 -10.24
C PRO A 148 11.60 12.72 -11.65
N ARG A 149 12.74 12.37 -12.24
CA ARG A 149 13.13 12.77 -13.59
C ARG A 149 12.45 11.92 -14.67
N GLY A 150 11.73 10.87 -14.26
CA GLY A 150 10.89 10.05 -15.12
C GLY A 150 10.01 9.07 -14.33
N PRO A 151 9.01 8.46 -14.99
CA PRO A 151 8.22 7.36 -14.45
C PRO A 151 9.10 6.21 -13.98
N GLY A 152 8.93 5.82 -12.71
CA GLY A 152 9.72 4.78 -12.07
C GLY A 152 10.92 5.27 -11.26
N GLU A 153 11.31 6.56 -11.33
CA GLU A 153 12.27 7.10 -10.34
C GLU A 153 11.56 7.31 -9.01
N GLN A 154 11.83 6.40 -8.06
CA GLN A 154 11.36 6.52 -6.68
C GLN A 154 12.33 7.41 -5.90
N LEU A 155 11.78 8.41 -5.22
CA LEU A 155 12.56 9.26 -4.33
C LEU A 155 12.61 8.58 -2.95
N PRO A 156 13.79 8.51 -2.31
CA PRO A 156 13.89 7.82 -1.03
C PRO A 156 13.16 8.62 0.07
N GLU A 157 12.35 7.91 0.86
CA GLU A 157 11.64 8.48 2.02
C GLU A 157 12.59 8.62 3.21
N ILE A 158 13.31 9.74 3.22
CA ILE A 158 14.31 10.04 4.24
C ILE A 158 13.78 11.10 5.18
N LEU A 159 13.89 10.85 6.49
CA LEU A 159 13.66 11.89 7.49
C LEU A 159 14.58 13.08 7.20
N PRO A 160 14.04 14.28 6.94
CA PRO A 160 14.84 15.41 6.51
C PRO A 160 15.86 15.81 7.60
N PRO A 161 17.09 16.19 7.22
CA PRO A 161 18.04 16.72 8.18
C PRO A 161 17.56 18.07 8.72
N GLY A 162 17.57 18.24 10.05
CA GLY A 162 17.19 19.48 10.73
C GLY A 162 15.71 19.58 11.11
N ASN A 163 15.23 20.79 11.40
CA ASN A 163 13.89 21.04 11.96
C ASN A 163 12.83 21.33 10.89
N ARG A 164 12.84 20.61 9.76
CA ARG A 164 11.73 20.72 8.80
C ARG A 164 10.47 20.23 9.51
N PRO A 165 9.41 21.06 9.65
CA PRO A 165 8.19 20.58 10.27
C PRO A 165 7.53 19.53 9.36
N PRO A 166 6.94 18.48 9.94
CA PRO A 166 6.16 17.53 9.16
C PRO A 166 4.91 18.19 8.59
N LEU A 167 4.37 17.59 7.53
CA LEU A 167 2.99 17.79 7.16
C LEU A 167 2.10 17.01 8.13
N ASN A 168 1.10 17.71 8.65
CA ASN A 168 0.10 17.15 9.55
C ASN A 168 -1.03 16.49 8.74
N VAL A 169 -0.70 15.47 7.93
CA VAL A 169 -1.67 14.78 7.06
C VAL A 169 -1.89 13.36 7.54
N GLU A 170 -3.09 13.10 8.00
CA GLU A 170 -3.58 11.77 8.34
C GLU A 170 -4.22 11.14 7.10
N HIS A 171 -3.91 9.88 6.81
CA HIS A 171 -4.55 9.16 5.70
C HIS A 171 -6.04 8.87 5.99
N ALA A 172 -6.38 8.63 7.26
CA ALA A 172 -7.71 8.37 7.82
C ALA A 172 -8.48 7.15 7.28
N ASP A 173 -7.95 6.48 6.25
CA ASP A 173 -8.48 5.21 5.72
C ASP A 173 -7.35 4.24 5.32
N LEU A 174 -6.28 4.18 6.12
CA LEU A 174 -5.13 3.33 5.80
C LEU A 174 -5.38 1.89 6.29
N HIS A 175 -5.57 0.96 5.35
CA HIS A 175 -5.73 -0.47 5.59
C HIS A 175 -5.16 -1.29 4.43
N GLN A 176 -5.12 -2.63 4.52
CA GLN A 176 -4.47 -3.53 3.55
C GLN A 176 -5.04 -3.42 2.13
N GLY A 177 -6.29 -2.98 1.98
CA GLY A 177 -6.95 -2.76 0.69
C GLY A 177 -6.49 -1.47 0.00
N ASN A 178 -5.99 -0.50 0.78
CA ASN A 178 -5.45 0.76 0.29
C ASN A 178 -3.91 0.72 0.20
N ILE A 179 -3.32 -0.48 0.19
CA ILE A 179 -1.87 -0.70 0.02
C ILE A 179 -1.67 -1.65 -1.16
N MET A 180 -1.15 -1.11 -2.27
CA MET A 180 -0.86 -1.88 -3.49
C MET A 180 0.57 -2.42 -3.49
N ILE A 181 0.76 -3.57 -4.16
CA ILE A 181 2.05 -4.27 -4.26
C ILE A 181 2.65 -4.03 -5.64
N GLY A 182 3.65 -3.16 -5.74
CA GLY A 182 4.33 -2.85 -6.99
C GLY A 182 5.28 -3.94 -7.47
N ASN A 183 6.34 -3.51 -8.17
CA ASN A 183 7.40 -4.39 -8.66
C ASN A 183 8.61 -4.36 -7.71
N PHE A 184 9.51 -5.34 -7.85
CA PHE A 184 10.80 -5.31 -7.17
C PHE A 184 11.63 -4.11 -7.64
N ASP A 185 12.50 -3.63 -6.74
CA ASP A 185 13.54 -2.67 -7.10
C ASP A 185 14.93 -3.20 -6.75
N ALA A 186 15.97 -2.51 -7.25
CA ALA A 186 17.35 -2.94 -7.11
C ALA A 186 17.95 -2.67 -5.71
N TYR A 187 17.23 -1.97 -4.82
CA TYR A 187 17.78 -1.41 -3.59
C TYR A 187 17.15 -2.07 -2.35
N GLU A 188 15.99 -1.58 -1.91
CA GLU A 188 15.36 -1.94 -0.64
C GLU A 188 14.29 -3.03 -0.81
N HIS A 189 13.75 -3.16 -2.02
CA HIS A 189 12.66 -4.08 -2.35
C HIS A 189 13.16 -5.26 -3.18
N ARG A 190 14.19 -5.96 -2.66
CA ARG A 190 14.78 -7.16 -3.29
C ARG A 190 14.07 -8.45 -2.88
N LEU A 191 13.65 -8.54 -1.61
CA LEU A 191 12.99 -9.72 -1.06
C LEU A 191 11.47 -9.66 -1.24
N PHE A 192 10.90 -8.47 -1.17
CA PHE A 192 9.48 -8.21 -1.37
C PHE A 192 9.31 -6.98 -2.28
N PRO A 193 8.30 -6.96 -3.17
CA PRO A 193 8.06 -5.80 -4.03
C PRO A 193 7.72 -4.53 -3.25
N VAL A 194 7.93 -3.37 -3.88
CA VAL A 194 7.60 -2.07 -3.27
C VAL A 194 6.12 -2.00 -2.90
N LEU A 195 5.79 -1.43 -1.74
CA LEU A 195 4.40 -1.12 -1.38
C LEU A 195 4.08 0.33 -1.69
N LYS A 196 2.87 0.58 -2.19
CA LYS A 196 2.37 1.92 -2.52
C LYS A 196 1.05 2.15 -1.81
N ILE A 197 0.99 3.17 -0.95
CA ILE A 197 -0.25 3.64 -0.34
C ILE A 197 -1.07 4.38 -1.38
N ILE A 198 -2.36 4.05 -1.47
CA ILE A 198 -3.32 4.66 -2.39
C ILE A 198 -4.56 5.14 -1.62
N ASP A 199 -5.45 5.84 -2.32
CA ASP A 199 -6.76 6.26 -1.84
C ASP A 199 -6.74 7.28 -0.69
N PHE A 200 -6.26 8.48 -1.00
CA PHE A 200 -6.27 9.63 -0.09
C PHE A 200 -7.62 10.35 -0.04
N GLY A 201 -8.72 9.70 -0.44
CA GLY A 201 -10.05 10.33 -0.49
C GLY A 201 -10.60 10.77 0.87
N MET A 202 -10.10 10.16 1.95
CA MET A 202 -10.45 10.48 3.33
C MET A 202 -9.35 11.25 4.07
N ALA A 203 -8.23 11.56 3.40
CA ALA A 203 -7.09 12.17 4.07
C ALA A 203 -7.45 13.57 4.59
N VAL A 204 -6.99 13.89 5.81
CA VAL A 204 -7.35 15.14 6.50
C VAL A 204 -6.15 15.77 7.21
N PRO A 205 -6.13 17.09 7.39
CA PRO A 205 -5.23 17.73 8.33
C PRO A 205 -5.52 17.30 9.77
N SER A 206 -4.51 16.86 10.52
CA SER A 206 -4.67 16.35 11.89
C SER A 206 -3.44 16.66 12.74
N ASP A 207 -3.63 17.17 13.95
CA ASP A 207 -2.51 17.49 14.86
C ASP A 207 -1.74 16.24 15.31
N ASN A 208 -2.39 15.07 15.29
CA ASN A 208 -1.79 13.77 15.60
C ASN A 208 -1.61 12.91 14.33
N ALA A 209 -1.49 13.54 13.16
CA ALA A 209 -1.44 12.84 11.87
C ALA A 209 -0.39 11.73 11.81
N ILE A 210 0.81 11.99 12.35
CA ILE A 210 1.90 11.00 12.34
C ILE A 210 1.51 9.81 13.21
N GLU A 211 1.00 10.07 14.42
CA GLU A 211 0.63 9.07 15.40
C GLU A 211 -0.55 8.21 14.92
N GLU A 212 -1.52 8.79 14.22
CA GLU A 212 -2.65 8.05 13.63
C GLU A 212 -2.21 7.22 12.43
N ASN A 213 -1.34 7.75 11.56
CA ASN A 213 -0.75 6.95 10.48
C ASN A 213 0.10 5.79 11.03
N ILE A 214 0.86 6.01 12.13
CA ILE A 214 1.64 4.98 12.82
C ILE A 214 0.72 3.89 13.39
N ARG A 215 -0.38 4.28 14.04
CA ARG A 215 -1.40 3.33 14.50
C ARG A 215 -1.95 2.50 13.36
N ALA A 216 -2.30 3.11 12.24
CA ALA A 216 -2.87 2.41 11.10
C ALA A 216 -1.91 1.39 10.49
N ILE A 217 -0.62 1.72 10.30
CA ILE A 217 0.36 0.73 9.83
C ILE A 217 0.62 -0.38 10.87
N GLY A 218 0.54 -0.05 12.16
CA GLY A 218 0.58 -1.02 13.24
C GLY A 218 -0.54 -2.04 13.09
N GLN A 219 -1.79 -1.58 12.93
CA GLN A 219 -2.96 -2.43 12.70
C GLN A 219 -2.80 -3.31 11.46
N VAL A 220 -2.30 -2.75 10.36
CA VAL A 220 -1.99 -3.52 9.15
C VAL A 220 -1.04 -4.67 9.46
N MET A 221 0.05 -4.41 10.18
CA MET A 221 0.99 -5.46 10.58
C MET A 221 0.36 -6.51 11.50
N CYS A 222 -0.50 -6.09 12.44
CA CYS A 222 -1.24 -7.01 13.30
C CYS A 222 -2.06 -8.00 12.48
N ASP A 223 -2.86 -7.47 11.57
CA ASP A 223 -3.77 -8.27 10.75
C ASP A 223 -3.02 -9.20 9.82
N LEU A 224 -1.85 -8.79 9.30
CA LEU A 224 -0.99 -9.64 8.47
C LEU A 224 -0.35 -10.80 9.25
N MET A 225 0.00 -10.59 10.52
CA MET A 225 0.53 -11.65 11.38
C MET A 225 -0.57 -12.55 11.93
N TRP A 226 -1.76 -11.98 12.16
CA TRP A 226 -2.86 -12.66 12.80
C TRP A 226 -4.22 -12.00 12.50
N TYR A 227 -4.81 -12.38 11.38
CA TYR A 227 -6.10 -11.84 10.94
C TYR A 227 -7.22 -12.06 11.99
N GLY A 228 -7.95 -10.99 12.29
CA GLY A 228 -9.17 -11.06 13.10
C GLY A 228 -8.98 -11.15 14.62
N ARG A 229 -7.77 -10.86 15.15
CA ARG A 229 -7.53 -10.77 16.59
C ARG A 229 -6.96 -9.41 16.98
N ASP A 230 -7.30 -8.99 18.18
CA ASP A 230 -6.72 -7.81 18.82
C ASP A 230 -5.27 -8.09 19.20
N ILE A 231 -4.32 -7.27 18.72
CA ILE A 231 -2.89 -7.48 19.00
C ILE A 231 -2.51 -7.32 20.46
N SER A 232 -3.26 -6.56 21.27
CA SER A 232 -3.01 -6.50 22.73
C SER A 232 -3.11 -7.90 23.34
N THR A 233 -4.07 -8.70 22.88
CA THR A 233 -4.20 -10.10 23.27
C THR A 233 -3.06 -10.97 22.76
N LEU A 234 -2.46 -10.64 21.60
CA LEU A 234 -1.31 -11.39 21.05
C LEU A 234 -0.03 -11.12 21.85
N VAL A 235 0.22 -9.89 22.29
CA VAL A 235 1.40 -9.61 23.13
C VAL A 235 1.29 -10.31 24.47
N ASP A 236 0.13 -10.18 25.14
CA ASP A 236 -0.13 -10.82 26.42
C ASP A 236 -0.07 -12.35 26.31
N ASP A 237 -0.67 -12.93 25.26
CA ASP A 237 -0.60 -14.36 24.99
C ASP A 237 0.85 -14.82 24.83
N LYS A 238 1.73 -14.06 24.15
CA LYS A 238 3.13 -14.48 23.96
C LYS A 238 3.88 -14.44 25.28
N LEU A 239 3.69 -13.37 26.05
CA LEU A 239 4.32 -13.20 27.37
C LEU A 239 3.87 -14.27 28.38
N ALA A 240 2.61 -14.70 28.28
CA ALA A 240 2.05 -15.76 29.11
C ALA A 240 2.46 -17.18 28.68
N GLY A 241 3.26 -17.34 27.62
CA GLY A 241 3.61 -18.65 27.05
C GLY A 241 2.43 -19.33 26.34
N GLY A 242 1.47 -18.53 25.87
CA GLY A 242 0.27 -18.95 25.17
C GLY A 242 0.54 -19.51 23.77
N ASN A 243 -0.53 -19.95 23.12
CA ASN A 243 -0.55 -20.76 21.90
C ASN A 243 -0.27 -19.96 20.61
N LEU A 244 0.53 -18.89 20.70
CA LEU A 244 0.99 -18.16 19.52
C LEU A 244 1.96 -19.01 18.71
N ASP A 245 2.04 -18.69 17.42
CA ASP A 245 3.01 -19.33 16.55
C ASP A 245 4.42 -19.20 17.15
N PRO A 246 5.08 -20.31 17.51
CA PRO A 246 6.42 -20.26 18.08
C PRO A 246 7.44 -19.71 17.07
N THR A 247 7.12 -19.73 15.78
CA THR A 247 7.97 -19.24 14.70
C THR A 247 7.83 -17.73 14.45
N LEU A 248 6.79 -17.08 15.00
CA LEU A 248 6.60 -15.63 14.88
C LEU A 248 7.65 -14.88 15.73
N ASP A 249 8.35 -13.95 15.06
CA ASP A 249 9.37 -13.10 15.68
C ASP A 249 8.75 -12.18 16.74
N PHE A 250 9.25 -12.30 17.96
CA PHE A 250 8.76 -11.51 19.09
C PHE A 250 9.06 -10.02 18.94
N ASP A 251 10.23 -9.68 18.38
CA ASP A 251 10.60 -8.27 18.19
C ASP A 251 9.64 -7.60 17.20
N LEU A 252 9.23 -8.32 16.16
CA LEU A 252 8.28 -7.85 15.15
C LEU A 252 6.91 -7.58 15.78
N LEU A 253 6.39 -8.56 16.52
CA LEU A 253 5.12 -8.45 17.24
C LEU A 253 5.14 -7.28 18.22
N PHE A 254 6.23 -7.14 18.99
CA PHE A 254 6.39 -6.09 19.97
C PHE A 254 6.39 -4.70 19.32
N VAL A 255 7.17 -4.48 18.26
CA VAL A 255 7.22 -3.18 17.57
C VAL A 255 5.86 -2.83 16.96
N ALA A 256 5.17 -3.80 16.34
CA ALA A 256 3.84 -3.57 15.79
C ALA A 256 2.80 -3.22 16.88
N ALA A 257 2.88 -3.85 18.05
CA ALA A 257 1.99 -3.57 19.17
C ALA A 257 2.23 -2.18 19.78
N GLU A 258 3.49 -1.73 19.84
CA GLU A 258 3.82 -0.37 20.30
C GLU A 258 3.18 0.71 19.41
N CYS A 259 3.01 0.44 18.10
CA CYS A 259 2.35 1.36 17.18
C CYS A 259 0.86 1.59 17.50
N ILE A 260 0.17 0.60 18.06
CA ILE A 260 -1.30 0.65 18.18
C ILE A 260 -1.80 1.05 19.56
N LYS A 261 -0.91 1.48 20.47
CA LYS A 261 -1.27 1.94 21.81
C LYS A 261 -2.38 3.00 21.76
N ASP A 262 -3.32 2.89 22.70
CA ASP A 262 -4.47 3.80 22.76
C ASP A 262 -4.04 5.26 22.88
N ASN A 263 -3.05 5.54 23.72
CA ASN A 263 -2.48 6.87 23.90
C ASN A 263 -1.50 7.20 22.75
N PRO A 264 -1.79 8.20 21.88
CA PRO A 264 -0.90 8.57 20.78
C PRO A 264 0.52 8.95 21.23
N ALA A 265 0.65 9.55 22.42
CA ALA A 265 1.94 9.98 22.95
C ALA A 265 2.85 8.81 23.42
N GLU A 266 2.29 7.61 23.58
CA GLU A 266 3.05 6.40 23.93
C GLU A 266 3.48 5.59 22.70
N ARG A 267 2.99 5.95 21.52
CA ARG A 267 3.40 5.33 20.25
C ARG A 267 4.82 5.77 19.90
N PRO A 268 5.60 4.93 19.21
CA PRO A 268 6.94 5.29 18.79
C PRO A 268 6.90 6.42 17.75
N THR A 269 7.92 7.28 17.76
CA THR A 269 8.17 8.25 16.67
C THR A 269 8.65 7.53 15.40
N LEU A 270 8.53 8.18 14.24
CA LEU A 270 9.09 7.65 12.97
C LEU A 270 10.59 7.34 13.07
N SER A 271 11.37 8.14 13.80
CA SER A 271 12.80 7.87 14.01
C SER A 271 13.04 6.63 14.86
N GLN A 272 12.21 6.40 15.89
CA GLN A 272 12.29 5.19 16.72
C GLN A 272 11.89 3.96 15.91
N LEU A 273 10.82 4.04 15.10
CA LEU A 273 10.39 2.96 14.23
C LEU A 273 11.44 2.58 13.20
N LEU A 274 12.01 3.55 12.48
CA LEU A 274 13.09 3.27 11.52
C LEU A 274 14.30 2.61 12.21
N SER A 275 14.63 3.04 13.42
CA SER A 275 15.74 2.47 14.20
C SER A 275 15.44 1.04 14.65
N ALA A 276 14.17 0.71 14.93
CA ALA A 276 13.74 -0.63 15.32
C ALA A 276 13.59 -1.57 14.11
N VAL A 277 13.06 -1.09 12.98
CA VAL A 277 12.70 -1.93 11.83
C VAL A 277 13.89 -2.17 10.89
N ARG A 278 14.67 -1.13 10.54
CA ARG A 278 15.74 -1.24 9.53
C ARG A 278 16.79 -2.31 9.81
N PRO A 279 17.29 -2.49 11.06
CA PRO A 279 18.27 -3.54 11.32
C PRO A 279 17.73 -4.95 11.09
N ASN A 280 16.41 -5.15 11.25
CA ASN A 280 15.77 -6.45 11.21
C ASN A 280 15.49 -6.97 9.79
N ILE A 281 15.62 -6.14 8.74
CA ILE A 281 15.50 -6.61 7.34
C ILE A 281 16.60 -7.60 6.94
N GLN A 282 17.70 -7.62 7.69
CA GLN A 282 18.81 -8.56 7.51
C GLN A 282 18.76 -9.73 8.50
N LYS A 283 17.71 -9.80 9.34
CA LYS A 283 17.55 -10.87 10.32
C LYS A 283 17.31 -12.19 9.60
N THR A 284 17.93 -13.25 10.10
CA THR A 284 17.87 -14.60 9.53
C THR A 284 17.26 -15.56 10.53
N TYR A 285 16.55 -16.56 10.03
CA TYR A 285 15.85 -17.57 10.84
C TYR A 285 16.26 -18.97 10.39
N PRO A 286 17.47 -19.43 10.74
CA PRO A 286 18.04 -20.65 10.18
C PRO A 286 17.25 -21.92 10.52
N ASP A 287 16.50 -21.89 11.62
CA ASP A 287 15.74 -23.04 12.14
C ASP A 287 14.28 -23.08 11.62
N ILE A 288 13.88 -22.13 10.76
CA ILE A 288 12.54 -22.02 10.20
C ILE A 288 12.62 -22.22 8.68
N PRO A 289 12.20 -23.38 8.13
CA PRO A 289 12.27 -23.68 6.70
C PRO A 289 11.58 -22.65 5.79
N GLU A 290 10.49 -22.07 6.26
CA GLU A 290 9.67 -21.07 5.59
C GLU A 290 10.39 -19.72 5.42
N GLU A 291 11.54 -19.53 6.07
CA GLU A 291 12.32 -18.28 6.01
C GLU A 291 13.46 -18.31 5.00
N THR A 292 13.61 -19.43 4.27
CA THR A 292 14.61 -19.57 3.21
C THR A 292 14.24 -18.71 1.99
N ASP A 293 15.25 -18.22 1.27
CA ASP A 293 15.02 -17.46 0.04
C ASP A 293 14.18 -18.26 -0.97
N ALA A 294 14.45 -19.57 -1.11
CA ALA A 294 13.71 -20.44 -2.02
C ALA A 294 12.21 -20.51 -1.68
N TYR A 295 11.88 -20.66 -0.39
CA TYR A 295 10.49 -20.69 0.05
C TYR A 295 9.80 -19.35 -0.19
N ILE A 296 10.43 -18.24 0.22
CA ILE A 296 9.89 -16.89 0.03
C ILE A 296 9.64 -16.60 -1.44
N HIS A 297 10.59 -16.92 -2.32
CA HIS A 297 10.43 -16.74 -3.76
C HIS A 297 9.28 -17.58 -4.32
N GLN A 298 9.16 -18.84 -3.90
CA GLN A 298 8.07 -19.70 -4.33
C GLN A 298 6.70 -19.16 -3.87
N LEU A 299 6.58 -18.76 -2.60
CA LEU A 299 5.37 -18.18 -2.04
C LEU A 299 4.92 -16.94 -2.82
N LEU A 300 5.83 -16.02 -3.12
CA LEU A 300 5.52 -14.83 -3.91
C LEU A 300 5.16 -15.20 -5.36
N GLN A 301 5.85 -16.16 -5.97
CA GLN A 301 5.52 -16.61 -7.32
C GLN A 301 4.10 -17.18 -7.40
N GLU A 302 3.72 -18.01 -6.43
CA GLU A 302 2.42 -18.69 -6.41
C GLU A 302 1.26 -17.74 -6.09
N HIS A 303 1.41 -16.89 -5.07
CA HIS A 303 0.28 -16.12 -4.54
C HIS A 303 0.22 -14.67 -5.04
N LEU A 304 1.32 -14.13 -5.57
CA LEU A 304 1.38 -12.77 -6.08
C LEU A 304 1.42 -12.76 -7.61
N PHE A 305 2.44 -13.37 -8.23
CA PHE A 305 2.71 -13.20 -9.66
C PHE A 305 1.89 -14.13 -10.56
N ASN A 306 1.65 -15.37 -10.16
CA ASN A 306 0.83 -16.32 -10.93
C ASN A 306 -0.68 -16.12 -10.74
N ALA A 307 -1.07 -15.35 -9.74
CA ALA A 307 -2.46 -15.08 -9.38
C ALA A 307 -3.04 -13.81 -10.05
N SER A 308 -2.26 -13.18 -10.94
CA SER A 308 -2.55 -11.91 -11.62
C SER A 308 -3.26 -12.06 -12.97
#